data_AF-A0A518FZ48-F1
#
_entry.id   AF-A0A518FZ48-F1
#
_cell.length_a   1.000
_cell.length_b   1.000
_cell.length_c   1.000
_cell.angle_alpha   90.00
_cell.angle_beta   90.00
_cell.angle_gamma   90.00
#
_symmetry.space_group_name_H-M   'P 1'
#
loop_
_entity.id
_entity.type
_entity.pdbx_description
1 polymer ?
#
loop_
_entity_poly.entity_id
_entity_poly.type
_entity_poly.pdbx_seq_one_letter_code
_entity_poly.pdbx_strand_id
1 'polypeptide(L)'
;MQENHSSSHSPGSLVALRHAIWPYILCLVWGIWWGGLCFYAVVVVPIGTELIGSVEQGFITQQVTQWHNALSILAVLCLCIEAGRRQSRLLWGTGAILAIVVVCEFVWHIHLTALMDFQDQSVPEHFYGAHAIYLWMTAVEWGIGLLLPVYFFASGAEQMKSVESESTQ
;
A
#
# COMPACT_ATOMS: atom_id res chain seq x y z
N MET A 1 7.74 54.92 16.67
CA MET A 1 6.68 54.40 15.77
C MET A 1 7.21 53.10 15.18
N GLN A 2 6.72 51.96 15.68
CA GLN A 2 7.05 50.63 15.15
C GLN A 2 5.92 50.21 14.22
N GLU A 3 6.20 50.13 12.93
CA GLU A 3 5.27 49.57 11.95
C GLU A 3 5.24 48.05 12.11
N ASN A 4 4.06 47.56 12.48
CA ASN A 4 3.78 46.16 12.69
C ASN A 4 3.51 45.51 11.32
N HIS A 5 4.53 44.90 10.71
CA HIS A 5 4.37 44.12 9.49
C HIS A 5 3.60 42.83 9.81
N SER A 6 2.27 42.89 9.69
CA SER A 6 1.43 41.70 9.65
C SER A 6 1.68 40.96 8.34
N SER A 7 2.46 39.88 8.41
CA SER A 7 2.65 38.93 7.33
C SER A 7 1.32 38.26 6.99
N SER A 8 0.62 38.80 5.98
CA SER A 8 -0.59 38.20 5.43
C SER A 8 -0.20 36.90 4.70
N HIS A 9 -0.36 35.77 5.39
CA HIS A 9 -0.31 34.47 4.74
C HIS A 9 -1.44 34.39 3.70
N SER A 10 -1.07 34.58 2.43
CA SER A 10 -1.97 34.42 1.29
C SER A 10 -2.59 33.00 1.33
N PRO A 11 -3.92 32.86 1.30
CA PRO A 11 -4.62 31.57 1.27
C PRO A 11 -4.14 30.63 0.14
N GLY A 12 -3.54 31.18 -0.93
CA GLY A 12 -2.98 30.41 -2.04
C GLY A 12 -1.77 29.55 -1.67
N SER A 13 -0.99 29.94 -0.65
CA SER A 13 0.22 29.21 -0.25
C SER A 13 -0.07 27.82 0.35
N LEU A 14 -1.15 27.69 1.11
CA LEU A 14 -1.56 26.42 1.74
C LEU A 14 -2.11 25.41 0.71
N VAL A 15 -2.83 25.89 -0.29
CA VAL A 15 -3.35 25.04 -1.37
C VAL A 15 -2.19 24.52 -2.22
N ALA A 16 -1.23 25.36 -2.60
CA ALA A 16 -0.05 24.94 -3.36
C ALA A 16 0.79 23.91 -2.59
N LEU A 17 1.03 24.14 -1.30
CA LEU A 17 1.76 23.21 -0.43
C LEU A 17 1.09 21.83 -0.34
N ARG A 18 -0.25 21.80 -0.20
CA ARG A 18 -1.03 20.55 -0.17
C ARG A 18 -0.89 19.74 -1.46
N HIS A 19 -0.87 20.40 -2.62
CA HIS A 19 -0.71 19.72 -3.91
C HIS A 19 0.71 19.16 -4.08
N ALA A 20 1.72 19.84 -3.55
CA ALA A 20 3.09 19.39 -3.60
C ALA A 20 3.36 18.16 -2.69
N ILE A 21 2.77 18.10 -1.49
CA ILE A 21 3.06 17.05 -0.50
C ILE A 21 2.40 15.71 -0.85
N TRP A 22 1.21 15.73 -1.45
CA TRP A 22 0.40 14.53 -1.66
C TRP A 22 1.09 13.41 -2.46
N PRO A 23 1.77 13.66 -3.59
CA PRO A 23 2.50 12.62 -4.32
C PRO A 23 3.60 11.96 -3.50
N TYR A 24 4.27 12.70 -2.61
CA TYR A 24 5.28 12.13 -1.71
C TYR A 24 4.65 11.20 -0.69
N ILE A 25 3.48 11.56 -0.14
CA ILE A 25 2.71 10.66 0.75
C ILE A 25 2.34 9.37 0.02
N LEU A 26 1.82 9.47 -1.21
CA LEU A 26 1.48 8.29 -2.01
C LEU A 26 2.71 7.40 -2.27
N CYS A 27 3.85 8.01 -2.59
CA CYS A 27 5.11 7.29 -2.80
C CYS A 27 5.59 6.58 -1.53
N LEU A 28 5.54 7.23 -0.37
CA LEU A 28 5.93 6.64 0.91
C LEU A 28 5.00 5.50 1.32
N VAL A 29 3.68 5.70 1.22
CA VAL A 29 2.69 4.66 1.52
C VAL A 29 2.88 3.47 0.59
N TRP A 30 3.01 3.69 -0.71
CA TRP A 30 3.27 2.62 -1.68
C TRP A 30 4.59 1.90 -1.39
N GLY A 31 5.67 2.63 -1.12
CA GLY A 31 6.99 2.05 -0.83
C GLY A 31 6.99 1.19 0.42
N ILE A 32 6.30 1.62 1.48
CA ILE A 32 6.19 0.85 2.72
C ILE A 32 5.27 -0.37 2.54
N TRP A 33 4.09 -0.20 1.92
CA TRP A 33 3.12 -1.28 1.73
C TRP A 33 3.64 -2.34 0.74
N TRP A 34 3.95 -1.95 -0.49
CA TRP A 34 4.35 -2.87 -1.55
C TRP A 34 5.82 -3.30 -1.40
N GLY A 35 6.71 -2.34 -1.14
CA GLY A 35 8.14 -2.60 -0.96
C GLY A 35 8.43 -3.37 0.33
N GLY A 36 7.69 -3.11 1.41
CA GLY A 36 7.78 -3.87 2.66
C GLY A 36 7.40 -5.34 2.47
N LEU A 37 6.29 -5.62 1.78
CA LEU A 37 5.89 -7.00 1.42
C LEU A 37 6.97 -7.68 0.57
N CYS A 38 7.52 -6.98 -0.42
CA CYS A 38 8.56 -7.50 -1.30
C CYS A 38 9.83 -7.89 -0.55
N PHE A 39 10.36 -6.96 0.25
CA PHE A 39 11.54 -7.21 1.06
C PHE A 39 11.29 -8.36 2.03
N TYR A 40 10.13 -8.40 2.68
CA TYR A 40 9.79 -9.46 3.62
C TYR A 40 9.75 -10.84 2.94
N ALA A 41 9.02 -10.97 1.84
CA ALA A 41 8.85 -12.26 1.15
C ALA A 41 10.15 -12.79 0.54
N VAL A 42 10.98 -11.91 -0.05
CA VAL A 42 12.20 -12.31 -0.78
C VAL A 42 13.41 -12.47 0.13
N VAL A 43 13.50 -11.69 1.22
CA VAL A 43 14.69 -11.65 2.07
C VAL A 43 14.41 -12.24 3.44
N VAL A 44 13.39 -11.73 4.14
CA VAL A 44 13.15 -12.07 5.55
C VAL A 44 12.64 -13.50 5.70
N VAL A 45 11.67 -13.92 4.88
CA VAL A 45 11.08 -15.27 4.97
C VAL A 45 12.12 -16.37 4.73
N PRO A 46 12.95 -16.35 3.65
CA PRO A 46 13.95 -17.39 3.46
C PRO A 46 14.99 -17.45 4.58
N ILE A 47 15.52 -16.30 4.99
CA ILE A 47 16.51 -16.22 6.08
C ILE A 47 15.91 -16.75 7.38
N GLY A 48 14.70 -16.32 7.74
CA GLY A 48 14.01 -16.79 8.93
C GLY A 48 13.75 -18.30 8.88
N THR A 49 13.30 -18.80 7.73
CA THR A 49 13.04 -20.24 7.55
C THR A 49 14.31 -21.08 7.75
N GLU A 50 15.46 -20.61 7.26
CA GLU A 50 16.76 -21.27 7.45
C GLU A 50 17.22 -21.25 8.91
N LEU A 51 17.00 -20.13 9.61
CA LEU A 51 17.52 -19.93 10.98
C LEU A 51 16.65 -20.55 12.07
N ILE A 52 15.33 -20.46 11.94
CA ILE A 52 14.40 -20.85 13.02
C ILE A 52 13.39 -21.92 12.60
N GLY A 53 13.37 -22.34 11.33
CA GLY A 53 12.40 -23.30 10.81
C GLY A 53 11.17 -22.64 10.16
N SER A 54 10.47 -23.41 9.31
CA SER A 54 9.34 -22.89 8.53
C SER A 54 8.10 -22.61 9.38
N VAL A 55 7.88 -23.38 10.44
CA VAL A 55 6.69 -23.25 11.29
C VAL A 55 6.81 -21.98 12.13
N GLU A 56 7.92 -21.83 12.84
CA GLU A 56 8.26 -20.67 13.66
C GLU A 56 8.28 -19.38 12.82
N GLN A 57 8.88 -19.43 11.63
CA GLN A 57 8.82 -18.32 10.68
C GLN A 57 7.39 -18.00 10.23
N GLY A 58 6.52 -19.01 10.11
CA GLY A 58 5.10 -18.83 9.84
C GLY A 58 4.36 -18.06 10.94
N PHE A 59 4.68 -18.31 12.22
CA PHE A 59 4.14 -17.54 13.36
C PHE A 59 4.63 -16.08 13.36
N ILE A 60 5.88 -15.83 12.98
CA ILE A 60 6.37 -14.45 12.78
C ILE A 60 5.65 -13.79 11.61
N THR A 61 5.52 -14.50 10.48
CA THR A 61 4.81 -14.02 9.29
C THR A 61 3.37 -13.65 9.62
N GLN A 62 2.68 -14.45 10.42
CA GLN A 62 1.32 -14.17 10.86
C GLN A 62 1.19 -12.80 11.55
N GLN A 63 2.16 -12.43 12.40
CA GLN A 63 2.18 -11.12 13.07
C GLN A 63 2.51 -9.99 12.10
N VAL A 64 3.46 -10.21 11.19
CA VAL A 64 3.80 -9.22 10.16
C VAL A 64 2.63 -8.96 9.22
N THR A 65 1.85 -9.99 8.89
CA THR A 65 0.65 -9.87 8.05
C THR A 65 -0.41 -8.94 8.66
N GLN A 66 -0.51 -8.83 9.99
CA GLN A 66 -1.43 -7.87 10.61
C GLN A 66 -1.05 -6.43 10.26
N TRP A 67 0.24 -6.10 10.32
CA TRP A 67 0.77 -4.81 9.90
C TRP A 67 0.62 -4.60 8.39
N HIS A 68 0.85 -5.65 7.60
CA HIS A 68 0.64 -5.59 6.17
C HIS A 68 -0.81 -5.26 5.82
N ASN A 69 -1.80 -5.95 6.41
CA ASN A 69 -3.22 -5.67 6.20
C ASN A 69 -3.59 -4.21 6.56
N ALA A 70 -3.02 -3.67 7.66
CA ALA A 70 -3.22 -2.27 8.03
C ALA A 70 -2.65 -1.30 6.98
N LEU A 71 -1.48 -1.62 6.43
CA LEU A 71 -0.87 -0.86 5.33
C LEU A 71 -1.67 -0.97 4.03
N SER A 72 -2.24 -2.14 3.72
CA SER A 72 -3.10 -2.33 2.55
C SER A 72 -4.38 -1.49 2.64
N ILE A 73 -5.01 -1.43 3.81
CA ILE A 73 -6.16 -0.53 4.06
C ILE A 73 -5.75 0.94 3.83
N LEU A 74 -4.60 1.36 4.38
CA LEU A 74 -4.09 2.71 4.19
C LEU A 74 -3.84 3.01 2.70
N ALA A 75 -3.23 2.07 1.96
CA ALA A 75 -2.98 2.20 0.53
C ALA A 75 -4.29 2.35 -0.27
N VAL A 76 -5.32 1.56 0.04
CA VAL A 76 -6.66 1.67 -0.57
C VAL A 76 -7.28 3.05 -0.30
N LEU A 77 -7.22 3.55 0.93
CA LEU A 77 -7.76 4.87 1.27
C LEU A 77 -7.05 5.99 0.49
N CYS A 78 -5.72 5.95 0.42
CA CYS A 78 -4.92 6.87 -0.38
C CYS A 78 -5.30 6.81 -1.87
N LEU A 79 -5.50 5.62 -2.42
CA LEU A 79 -5.92 5.43 -3.81
C LEU A 79 -7.33 5.98 -4.07
N CYS A 80 -8.29 5.77 -3.16
CA CYS A 80 -9.64 6.32 -3.26
C CYS A 80 -9.63 7.87 -3.20
N ILE A 81 -8.83 8.46 -2.32
CA ILE A 81 -8.66 9.91 -2.26
C ILE A 81 -8.09 10.43 -3.59
N GLU A 82 -7.07 9.77 -4.14
CA GLU A 82 -6.49 10.17 -5.42
C GLU A 82 -7.45 9.99 -6.60
N ALA A 83 -8.24 8.91 -6.59
CA ALA A 83 -9.31 8.68 -7.56
C ALA A 83 -10.35 9.81 -7.53
N GLY A 84 -10.74 10.27 -6.33
CA GLY A 84 -11.63 11.41 -6.14
C GLY A 84 -10.99 12.74 -6.59
N ARG A 85 -9.71 12.97 -6.29
CA ARG A 85 -8.98 14.18 -6.71
C ARG A 85 -8.86 14.29 -8.23
N ARG A 86 -8.61 13.16 -8.91
CA ARG A 86 -8.45 13.11 -10.37
C ARG A 86 -9.75 12.84 -11.13
N GLN A 87 -10.86 12.56 -10.42
CA GLN A 87 -12.12 12.09 -11.02
C GLN A 87 -11.91 10.90 -11.97
N SER A 88 -10.93 10.03 -11.67
CA SER A 88 -10.50 8.96 -12.57
C SER A 88 -11.28 7.67 -12.31
N ARG A 89 -12.10 7.26 -13.28
CA ARG A 89 -12.82 5.97 -13.24
C ARG A 89 -11.89 4.77 -13.17
N LEU A 90 -10.71 4.87 -13.78
CA LEU A 90 -9.71 3.81 -13.74
C LEU A 90 -9.19 3.61 -12.32
N LEU A 91 -8.81 4.69 -11.62
CA LEU A 91 -8.34 4.62 -10.24
C LEU A 91 -9.43 4.12 -9.29
N TRP A 92 -10.69 4.50 -9.52
CA TRP A 92 -11.83 3.93 -8.78
C TRP A 92 -11.98 2.43 -9.02
N GLY A 93 -11.89 1.99 -10.27
CA GLY A 93 -11.95 0.56 -10.61
C GLY A 93 -10.81 -0.23 -9.97
N THR A 94 -9.57 0.25 -10.08
CA THR A 94 -8.41 -0.36 -9.43
C THR A 94 -8.55 -0.37 -7.91
N GLY A 95 -9.00 0.73 -7.32
CA GLY A 95 -9.23 0.84 -5.88
C GLY A 95 -10.31 -0.11 -5.39
N ALA A 96 -11.40 -0.28 -6.13
CA ALA A 96 -12.45 -1.23 -5.79
C ALA A 96 -11.96 -2.69 -5.85
N ILE A 97 -11.21 -3.05 -6.89
CA ILE A 97 -10.63 -4.39 -7.02
C ILE A 97 -9.66 -4.65 -5.87
N LEU A 98 -8.74 -3.71 -5.59
CA LEU A 98 -7.79 -3.83 -4.49
C LEU A 98 -8.50 -3.94 -3.14
N ALA A 99 -9.54 -3.12 -2.90
CA ALA A 99 -10.33 -3.20 -1.67
C ALA A 99 -10.98 -4.57 -1.47
N ILE A 100 -11.51 -5.18 -2.54
CA ILE A 100 -12.07 -6.53 -2.47
C ILE A 100 -10.99 -7.54 -2.10
N VAL A 101 -9.83 -7.49 -2.76
CA VAL A 101 -8.70 -8.39 -2.46
C VAL A 101 -8.27 -8.25 -0.99
N VAL A 102 -8.07 -7.04 -0.50
CA VAL A 102 -7.68 -6.76 0.89
C VAL A 102 -8.70 -7.29 1.90
N VAL A 103 -10.00 -7.15 1.62
CA VAL A 103 -11.05 -7.72 2.47
C VAL A 103 -10.99 -9.25 2.46
N CYS A 104 -10.82 -9.87 1.29
CA CYS A 104 -10.66 -11.32 1.18
C CYS A 104 -9.43 -11.81 1.95
N GLU A 105 -8.28 -11.15 1.81
CA GLU A 105 -7.06 -11.48 2.54
C GLU A 105 -7.21 -11.32 4.05
N PHE A 106 -7.86 -10.25 4.50
CA PHE A 106 -8.12 -10.03 5.92
C PHE A 106 -8.98 -11.15 6.51
N VAL A 107 -10.09 -11.49 5.85
CA VAL A 107 -10.98 -12.58 6.28
C VAL A 107 -10.23 -13.92 6.28
N TRP A 108 -9.44 -14.18 5.25
CA TRP A 108 -8.71 -15.44 5.12
C TRP A 108 -7.54 -15.54 6.11
N HIS A 109 -6.91 -14.42 6.47
CA HIS A 109 -5.89 -14.35 7.51
C HIS A 109 -6.46 -14.68 8.89
N ILE A 110 -7.66 -14.19 9.22
CA ILE A 110 -8.37 -14.59 10.45
C ILE A 110 -8.60 -16.10 10.45
N HIS A 111 -9.07 -16.66 9.33
CA HIS A 111 -9.29 -18.10 9.20
C HIS A 111 -7.99 -18.90 9.41
N LEU A 112 -6.89 -18.52 8.77
CA LEU A 112 -5.58 -19.16 8.95
C LEU A 112 -5.08 -19.06 10.38
N THR A 113 -5.20 -17.88 11.00
CA THR A 113 -4.78 -17.66 12.39
C THR A 113 -5.55 -18.57 13.34
N ALA A 114 -6.84 -18.81 13.10
CA ALA A 114 -7.65 -19.71 13.92
C ALA A 114 -7.26 -21.19 13.79
N LEU A 115 -6.52 -21.57 12.75
CA LEU A 115 -5.97 -22.91 12.58
C LEU A 115 -4.61 -23.10 13.26
N MET A 116 -3.96 -22.03 13.72
CA MET A 116 -2.62 -22.09 14.32
C MET A 116 -2.72 -22.30 15.83
N ASP A 117 -1.93 -23.24 16.35
CA ASP A 117 -1.74 -23.41 17.79
C ASP A 117 -0.49 -22.64 18.24
N PHE A 118 -0.70 -21.51 18.92
CA PHE A 118 0.37 -20.65 19.40
C PHE A 118 1.08 -21.20 20.64
N GLN A 119 0.46 -22.12 21.38
CA GLN A 119 1.05 -22.72 22.56
C GLN A 119 2.04 -23.81 22.15
N ASP A 120 1.61 -24.70 21.26
CA ASP A 120 2.42 -25.83 20.79
C ASP A 120 3.22 -25.51 19.51
N GLN A 121 3.09 -24.29 18.99
CA GLN A 121 3.68 -23.82 17.73
C GLN A 121 3.46 -24.83 16.59
N SER A 122 2.21 -25.24 16.40
CA SER A 122 1.85 -26.25 15.41
C SER A 122 0.69 -25.80 14.52
N VAL A 123 0.57 -26.44 13.35
CA VAL A 123 -0.52 -26.21 12.40
C VAL A 123 -1.03 -27.56 11.86
N PRO A 124 -2.34 -27.70 11.59
CA PRO A 124 -2.90 -28.92 11.02
C PRO A 124 -2.54 -29.07 9.53
N GLU A 125 -2.58 -30.29 8.98
CA GLU A 125 -2.19 -30.53 7.57
C GLU A 125 -2.99 -29.71 6.55
N HIS A 126 -4.29 -29.49 6.78
CA HIS A 126 -5.14 -28.71 5.88
C HIS A 126 -4.81 -27.21 5.88
N PHE A 127 -3.98 -26.73 6.83
CA PHE A 127 -3.47 -25.36 6.85
C PHE A 127 -2.76 -25.00 5.54
N TYR A 128 -1.92 -25.89 5.01
CA TYR A 128 -1.10 -25.59 3.83
C TYR A 128 -1.95 -25.34 2.57
N GLY A 129 -3.07 -26.05 2.42
CA GLY A 129 -4.01 -25.81 1.33
C GLY A 129 -4.67 -24.43 1.44
N ALA A 130 -5.16 -24.08 2.64
CA ALA A 130 -5.73 -22.76 2.89
C ALA A 130 -4.68 -21.65 2.74
N HIS A 131 -3.44 -21.89 3.15
CA HIS A 131 -2.33 -20.96 3.05
C HIS A 131 -1.93 -20.71 1.58
N ALA A 132 -1.95 -21.73 0.73
CA ALA A 132 -1.70 -21.55 -0.70
C ALA A 132 -2.73 -20.62 -1.36
N ILE A 133 -4.01 -20.71 -0.97
CA ILE A 133 -5.06 -19.79 -1.45
C ILE A 133 -4.75 -18.36 -1.00
N TYR A 134 -4.33 -18.18 0.25
CA TYR A 134 -3.90 -16.88 0.76
C TYR A 134 -2.76 -16.29 -0.08
N LEU A 135 -1.71 -17.07 -0.35
CA LEU A 135 -0.58 -16.63 -1.16
C LEU A 135 -0.97 -16.23 -2.59
N TRP A 136 -1.96 -16.91 -3.20
CA TRP A 136 -2.48 -16.49 -4.50
C TRP A 136 -3.21 -15.16 -4.45
N MET A 137 -4.00 -14.89 -3.40
CA MET A 137 -4.64 -13.58 -3.20
C MET A 137 -3.59 -12.48 -3.01
N THR A 138 -2.58 -12.74 -2.19
CA THR A 138 -1.46 -11.81 -2.00
C THR A 138 -0.69 -11.58 -3.29
N ALA A 139 -0.47 -12.60 -4.12
CA ALA A 139 0.15 -12.40 -5.43
C ALA A 139 -0.68 -11.48 -6.35
N VAL A 140 -2.02 -11.55 -6.28
CA VAL A 140 -2.91 -10.65 -7.02
C VAL A 140 -2.82 -9.22 -6.46
N GLU A 141 -2.87 -9.04 -5.14
CA GLU A 141 -2.67 -7.74 -4.47
C GLU A 141 -1.33 -7.11 -4.92
N TRP A 142 -0.28 -7.92 -4.91
CA TRP A 142 1.07 -7.52 -5.28
C TRP A 142 1.19 -7.14 -6.76
N GLY A 143 0.51 -7.88 -7.64
CA GLY A 143 0.39 -7.55 -9.06
C GLY A 143 -0.34 -6.24 -9.32
N ILE A 144 -1.39 -5.92 -8.55
CA ILE A 144 -2.06 -4.62 -8.62
C ILE A 144 -1.11 -3.51 -8.16
N GLY A 145 -0.38 -3.73 -7.08
CA GLY A 145 0.59 -2.77 -6.55
C GLY A 145 1.72 -2.40 -7.52
N LEU A 146 2.12 -3.32 -8.41
CA LEU A 146 3.08 -3.05 -9.50
C LEU A 146 2.55 -2.04 -10.53
N LEU A 147 1.25 -2.02 -10.78
CA LEU A 147 0.65 -1.16 -11.79
C LEU A 147 0.43 0.28 -11.29
N LEU A 148 0.28 0.48 -9.98
CA LEU A 148 -0.05 1.77 -9.38
C LEU A 148 0.97 2.89 -9.67
N PRO A 149 2.30 2.68 -9.59
CA PRO A 149 3.28 3.71 -9.94
C PRO A 149 3.15 4.22 -11.37
N VAL A 150 2.83 3.33 -12.32
CA VAL A 150 2.64 3.72 -13.73
C VAL A 150 1.53 4.75 -13.83
N TYR A 151 0.42 4.54 -13.13
CA TYR A 151 -0.72 5.48 -13.15
C TYR A 151 -0.48 6.76 -12.33
N PHE A 152 0.23 6.66 -11.21
CA PHE A 152 0.50 7.82 -10.37
C PHE A 152 1.53 8.77 -10.96
N PHE A 153 2.58 8.24 -11.59
CA PHE A 153 3.75 9.02 -12.00
C PHE A 153 3.79 9.35 -13.50
N ALA A 154 3.18 8.55 -14.38
CA ALA A 154 3.16 8.87 -15.82
C ALA A 154 2.34 10.16 -16.11
N SER A 155 1.30 10.43 -15.33
CA SER A 155 0.46 11.63 -15.48
C SER A 155 1.16 12.94 -15.12
N GLY A 156 2.20 12.90 -14.28
CA GLY A 156 2.95 14.10 -13.90
C GLY A 156 3.79 14.68 -15.05
N ALA A 157 4.26 13.82 -15.95
CA ALA A 157 5.04 14.21 -17.12
C ALA A 157 4.20 14.96 -18.18
N GLU A 158 2.90 14.64 -18.28
CA GLU A 158 2.01 15.31 -19.23
C GLU A 158 1.63 16.73 -18.79
N GLN A 159 1.47 16.97 -17.49
CA GLN A 159 1.17 18.31 -16.96
C GLN A 159 2.34 19.31 -17.13
N MET A 160 3.59 18.86 -17.04
CA MET A 160 4.73 19.75 -17.28
C MET A 160 4.79 20.21 -18.75
N LYS A 161 4.45 19.33 -19.69
CA LYS A 161 4.43 19.67 -21.12
C LYS A 161 3.36 20.71 -21.46
N SER A 162 2.18 20.66 -20.82
CA SER A 162 1.13 21.65 -21.06
C SER A 162 1.50 23.05 -20.54
N VAL A 163 2.13 23.11 -19.36
CA VAL A 163 2.60 24.39 -18.78
C VAL A 163 3.69 25.03 -19.64
N GLU A 164 4.62 24.23 -20.17
CA GLU A 164 5.68 24.72 -21.06
C GLU A 164 5.12 25.20 -22.42
N SER A 165 4.07 24.55 -22.93
CA SER A 165 3.40 25.01 -24.17
C SER A 165 2.66 26.34 -24.01
N GLU A 166 2.09 26.61 -22.82
CA GLU A 166 1.39 27.87 -22.53
C GLU A 166 2.35 29.04 -22.29
N SER A 167 3.56 28.80 -21.79
CA SER A 167 4.55 29.87 -21.54
C SER A 167 5.31 30.32 -22.79
N THR A 168 5.19 29.58 -23.90
CA THR A 168 5.86 29.87 -25.17
C THR A 168 4.96 30.59 -26.18
N GLN A 169 3.69 30.83 -25.84
CA GLN A 169 2.73 31.66 -26.61
C GLN A 169 2.64 33.07 -26.05
#